data_AF-A0A7C2TM42-F1
#
_entry.id   AF-A0A7C2TM42-F1
#
_cell.length_a   1.000
_cell.length_b   1.000
_cell.length_c   1.000
_cell.angle_alpha   90.00
_cell.angle_beta   90.00
_cell.angle_gamma   90.00
#
_symmetry.space_group_name_H-M   'P 1'
#
loop_
_entity.id
_entity.type
_entity.pdbx_description
1 polymer ?
#
loop_
_entity_poly.entity_id
_entity_poly.type
_entity_poly.pdbx_seq_one_letter_code
_entity_poly.pdbx_strand_id
1 'polypeptide(L)'
;MRAMRDSGIAGHVLHCDRIVEHELETLAGKKAFFFSCDHDEEGLATLLEYQRVLAVTKKDIPLVEGLIEEYEINRIILLDPDARALMALLQIRDPDQVSMGGYCTSTCDRYWRDLVDASTIVR
;
A
#
# COMPACT_ATOMS: atom_id res chain seq x y z
N MET A 1 -23.58 0.58 5.35
CA MET A 1 -22.39 0.67 6.23
C MET A 1 -22.61 0.11 7.65
N ARG A 2 -23.78 0.29 8.30
CA ARG A 2 -24.08 -0.37 9.60
C ARG A 2 -24.03 -1.90 9.53
N ALA A 3 -24.72 -2.51 8.57
CA ALA A 3 -24.71 -3.97 8.38
C ALA A 3 -23.30 -4.58 8.26
N MET A 4 -22.37 -3.95 7.53
CA MET A 4 -20.98 -4.43 7.44
C MET A 4 -20.25 -4.38 8.77
N ARG A 5 -20.39 -3.28 9.51
CA ARG A 5 -19.82 -3.14 10.84
C ARG A 5 -20.41 -4.16 11.81
N ASP A 6 -21.73 -4.37 11.72
CA ASP A 6 -22.46 -5.31 12.56
C ASP A 6 -22.07 -6.78 12.22
N SER A 7 -21.58 -7.03 10.99
CA SER A 7 -20.95 -8.29 10.57
C SER A 7 -19.44 -8.37 10.83
N GLY A 8 -18.83 -7.38 11.51
CA GLY A 8 -17.39 -7.36 11.80
C GLY A 8 -16.48 -7.06 10.61
N ILE A 9 -17.02 -6.63 9.47
CA ILE A 9 -16.23 -6.30 8.27
C ILE A 9 -15.61 -4.90 8.45
N ALA A 10 -14.28 -4.86 8.54
CA ALA A 10 -13.51 -3.64 8.72
C ALA A 10 -13.47 -2.76 7.46
N GLY A 11 -13.53 -3.38 6.28
CA GLY A 11 -13.46 -2.71 4.97
C GLY A 11 -13.28 -3.73 3.84
N HIS A 12 -12.93 -3.22 2.66
CA HIS A 12 -12.65 -4.02 1.47
C HIS A 12 -11.25 -3.69 0.93
N VAL A 13 -10.55 -4.71 0.42
CA VAL A 13 -9.35 -4.54 -0.40
C VAL A 13 -9.72 -4.91 -1.83
N LEU A 14 -9.50 -3.99 -2.75
CA LEU A 14 -9.78 -4.14 -4.17
C LEU A 14 -8.45 -4.26 -4.90
N HIS A 15 -8.20 -5.46 -5.43
CA HIS A 15 -7.05 -5.73 -6.28
C HIS A 15 -7.43 -5.44 -7.73
N CYS A 16 -6.86 -4.39 -8.28
CA CYS A 16 -7.20 -3.85 -9.59
C CYS A 16 -6.09 -4.18 -10.59
N ASP A 17 -6.45 -4.61 -11.80
CA ASP A 17 -5.49 -4.75 -12.90
C ASP A 17 -5.15 -3.41 -13.55
N ARG A 18 -6.08 -2.45 -13.47
CA ARG A 18 -5.94 -1.07 -13.95
C ARG A 18 -6.61 -0.12 -12.99
N ILE A 19 -6.08 1.09 -12.92
CA ILE A 19 -6.62 2.17 -12.10
C ILE A 19 -7.61 2.94 -12.98
N VAL A 20 -8.90 2.84 -12.63
CA VAL A 20 -9.99 3.46 -13.38
C VAL A 20 -10.68 4.47 -12.48
N GLU A 21 -10.58 5.75 -12.81
CA GLU A 21 -11.08 6.85 -11.99
C GLU A 21 -12.57 6.72 -11.64
N HIS A 22 -13.40 6.34 -12.61
CA HIS A 22 -14.84 6.16 -12.36
C HIS A 22 -15.15 5.08 -11.31
N GLU A 23 -14.36 4.00 -11.26
CA GLU A 23 -14.51 2.95 -10.25
C GLU A 23 -14.07 3.45 -8.87
N LEU A 24 -12.96 4.20 -8.83
CA LEU A 24 -12.46 4.84 -7.62
C LEU A 24 -13.49 5.81 -7.04
N GLU A 25 -13.99 6.75 -7.83
CA GLU A 25 -14.98 7.74 -7.40
C GLU A 25 -16.25 7.07 -6.84
N THR A 26 -16.72 6.01 -7.51
CA THR A 26 -17.93 5.27 -7.09
C THR A 26 -17.75 4.55 -5.76
N LEU A 27 -16.53 4.14 -5.44
CA LEU A 27 -16.22 3.28 -4.29
C LEU A 27 -15.46 4.01 -3.17
N ALA A 28 -14.96 5.22 -3.43
CA ALA A 28 -14.28 6.08 -2.48
C ALA A 28 -15.15 6.34 -1.25
N GLY A 29 -14.52 6.38 -0.07
CA GLY A 29 -15.20 6.57 1.22
C GLY A 29 -16.01 5.37 1.74
N LYS A 30 -16.17 4.28 0.98
CA LYS A 30 -16.89 3.07 1.41
C LYS A 30 -16.02 2.07 2.21
N LYS A 31 -14.97 2.57 2.88
CA LYS A 31 -13.92 1.75 3.51
C LYS A 31 -13.27 0.76 2.53
N ALA A 32 -13.05 1.20 1.31
CA ALA A 32 -12.30 0.46 0.30
C ALA A 32 -10.83 0.93 0.31
N PHE A 33 -9.92 -0.01 0.12
CA PHE A 33 -8.52 0.22 -0.15
C PHE A 33 -8.21 -0.39 -1.52
N PHE A 34 -7.65 0.41 -2.42
CA PHE A 34 -7.32 -0.01 -3.78
C PHE A 34 -5.84 -0.30 -3.88
N PHE A 35 -5.52 -1.38 -4.58
CA PHE A 35 -4.16 -1.80 -4.85
C PHE A 35 -4.06 -2.31 -6.29
N SER A 36 -3.05 -1.82 -7.02
CA SER A 36 -2.66 -2.34 -8.33
C SER A 36 -1.20 -2.76 -8.27
N CYS A 37 -0.88 -3.98 -8.73
CA CYS A 37 0.50 -4.44 -8.85
C CYS A 37 1.28 -3.72 -9.96
N ASP A 38 0.57 -3.22 -10.97
CA ASP A 38 1.12 -2.53 -12.12
C ASP A 38 0.56 -1.11 -12.18
N HIS A 39 1.43 -0.14 -11.99
CA HIS A 39 1.11 1.28 -11.95
C HIS A 39 2.34 2.09 -12.29
N ASP A 40 2.11 3.28 -12.84
CA ASP A 40 3.09 4.34 -13.00
C ASP A 40 2.80 5.49 -12.02
N GLU A 41 3.53 6.59 -12.17
CA GLU A 41 3.36 7.78 -11.34
C GLU A 41 1.95 8.35 -11.44
N GLU A 42 1.37 8.42 -12.65
CA GLU A 42 0.00 8.90 -12.88
C GLU A 42 -1.04 7.99 -12.20
N GLY A 43 -0.83 6.66 -12.28
CA GLY A 43 -1.65 5.70 -11.57
C GLY A 43 -1.61 5.90 -10.06
N LEU A 44 -0.43 6.06 -9.46
CA LEU A 44 -0.30 6.32 -8.03
C LEU A 44 -0.92 7.65 -7.63
N ALA A 45 -0.69 8.72 -8.39
CA ALA A 45 -1.33 10.01 -8.19
C ALA A 45 -2.86 9.88 -8.20
N THR A 46 -3.41 9.15 -9.19
CA THR A 46 -4.85 8.88 -9.29
C THR A 46 -5.38 8.14 -8.07
N LEU A 47 -4.65 7.16 -7.52
CA LEU A 47 -5.04 6.52 -6.25
C LEU A 47 -5.06 7.53 -5.10
N LEU A 48 -4.05 8.39 -5.02
CA LEU A 48 -3.90 9.37 -3.94
C LEU A 48 -5.00 10.43 -3.88
N GLU A 49 -5.68 10.70 -5.00
CA GLU A 49 -6.89 11.53 -5.01
C GLU A 49 -8.03 10.93 -4.17
N TYR A 50 -8.07 9.60 -4.02
CA TYR A 50 -9.19 8.88 -3.38
C TYR A 50 -8.78 8.12 -2.10
N GLN A 51 -7.48 7.91 -1.85
CA GLN A 51 -6.98 7.26 -0.64
C GLN A 51 -5.66 7.86 -0.14
N ARG A 52 -5.45 7.84 1.19
CA ARG A 52 -4.22 8.35 1.82
C ARG A 52 -3.24 7.25 2.24
N VAL A 53 -3.54 6.01 1.86
CA VAL A 53 -2.68 4.86 2.16
C VAL A 53 -2.28 4.27 0.81
N LEU A 54 -1.01 3.95 0.63
CA LEU A 54 -0.53 3.25 -0.56
C LEU A 54 0.12 1.93 -0.17
N ALA A 55 -0.11 0.90 -0.97
CA ALA A 55 0.71 -0.30 -0.95
C ALA A 55 1.59 -0.30 -2.19
N VAL A 56 2.89 -0.39 -1.98
CA VAL A 56 3.91 -0.23 -3.02
C VAL A 56 4.99 -1.27 -2.84
N THR A 57 5.67 -1.63 -3.92
CA THR A 57 6.85 -2.49 -3.87
C THR A 57 8.11 -1.64 -3.87
N LYS A 58 9.28 -2.26 -3.69
CA LYS A 58 10.57 -1.55 -3.74
C LYS A 58 10.85 -0.82 -5.07
N LYS A 59 10.23 -1.24 -6.19
CA LYS A 59 10.42 -0.61 -7.50
C LYS A 59 9.75 0.77 -7.58
N ASP A 60 8.76 0.99 -6.72
CA ASP A 60 7.86 2.15 -6.77
C ASP A 60 8.31 3.28 -5.82
N ILE A 61 9.34 3.05 -4.99
CA ILE A 61 9.88 4.05 -4.05
C ILE A 61 10.24 5.38 -4.74
N PRO A 62 10.90 5.39 -5.92
CA PRO A 62 11.16 6.64 -6.62
C PRO A 62 9.90 7.39 -7.05
N LEU A 63 8.83 6.67 -7.41
CA LEU A 63 7.54 7.28 -7.77
C LEU A 63 6.89 7.92 -6.53
N VAL A 64 6.97 7.23 -5.39
CA VAL A 64 6.47 7.76 -4.11
C VAL A 64 7.22 9.03 -3.74
N GLU A 65 8.54 9.06 -3.88
CA GLU A 65 9.38 10.25 -3.60
C GLU A 65 8.94 11.47 -4.42
N GLY A 66 8.54 11.28 -5.69
CA GLY A 66 7.98 12.36 -6.52
C GLY A 66 6.63 12.89 -6.03
N LEU A 67 5.83 12.05 -5.37
CA LEU A 67 4.44 12.37 -4.99
C LEU A 67 4.29 12.89 -3.55
N ILE A 68 5.30 12.74 -2.67
CA ILE A 68 5.17 13.09 -1.24
C ILE A 68 4.95 14.59 -0.99
N GLU A 69 5.41 15.46 -1.89
CA GLU A 69 5.24 16.91 -1.75
C GLU A 69 3.85 17.39 -2.22
N GLU A 70 3.27 16.67 -3.18
CA GLU A 70 2.00 17.04 -3.81
C GLU A 70 0.79 16.43 -3.09
N TYR A 71 0.97 15.29 -2.44
CA TYR A 71 -0.11 14.49 -1.87
C TYR A 71 0.02 14.25 -0.36
N GLU A 72 -1.12 14.32 0.34
CA GLU A 72 -1.20 13.92 1.75
C GLU A 72 -1.26 12.40 1.90
N ILE A 73 -0.09 11.76 1.88
CA ILE A 73 0.04 10.32 2.08
C ILE A 73 0.19 10.04 3.58
N ASN A 74 -0.78 9.39 4.21
CA ASN A 74 -0.77 9.04 5.64
C ASN A 74 0.06 7.80 5.96
N ARG A 75 0.07 6.81 5.07
CA ARG A 75 0.76 5.55 5.30
C ARG A 75 1.22 4.89 4.01
N ILE A 76 2.43 4.34 4.03
CA ILE A 76 2.96 3.51 2.96
C ILE A 76 3.17 2.09 3.49
N ILE A 77 2.56 1.13 2.82
CA ILE A 77 2.71 -0.30 3.06
C ILE A 77 3.74 -0.81 2.04
N LEU A 78 4.96 -1.07 2.50
CA LEU A 78 6.01 -1.64 1.65
C LEU A 78 5.80 -3.16 1.54
N LEU A 79 5.42 -3.60 0.35
CA LEU A 79 5.21 -5.00 0.00
C LEU A 79 6.55 -5.67 -0.34
N ASP A 80 6.72 -6.89 0.15
CA ASP A 80 7.91 -7.72 -0.10
C ASP A 80 9.23 -6.96 0.16
N PRO A 81 9.37 -6.37 1.35
CA PRO A 81 10.49 -5.52 1.68
C PRO A 81 11.81 -6.28 1.70
N ASP A 82 12.87 -5.53 1.45
CA ASP A 82 14.22 -5.86 1.87
C ASP A 82 14.80 -4.69 2.69
N ALA A 83 15.90 -4.93 3.39
CA ALA A 83 16.51 -3.93 4.26
C ALA A 83 16.87 -2.63 3.50
N ARG A 84 17.25 -2.73 2.21
CA ARG A 84 17.62 -1.57 1.39
C ARG A 84 16.38 -0.73 1.07
N ALA A 85 15.30 -1.37 0.65
CA ALA A 85 14.04 -0.71 0.34
C ALA A 85 13.45 -0.04 1.59
N LEU A 86 13.48 -0.72 2.73
CA LEU A 86 13.03 -0.14 3.99
C LEU A 86 13.86 1.08 4.40
N MET A 87 15.20 0.98 4.34
CA MET A 87 16.07 2.13 4.64
C MET A 87 15.81 3.32 3.70
N ALA A 88 15.61 3.07 2.40
CA ALA A 88 15.31 4.12 1.43
C ALA A 88 13.98 4.81 1.76
N LEU A 89 12.93 4.02 2.04
CA LEU A 89 11.62 4.56 2.40
C LEU A 89 11.67 5.36 3.71
N LEU A 90 12.46 4.92 4.69
CA LEU A 90 12.67 5.64 5.96
C LEU A 90 13.53 6.91 5.82
N GLN A 91 14.17 7.17 4.67
CA GLN A 91 14.79 8.48 4.42
C GLN A 91 13.75 9.55 4.07
N ILE A 92 12.61 9.13 3.52
CA ILE A 92 11.58 10.05 3.03
C ILE A 92 10.31 10.03 3.90
N ARG A 93 10.13 9.02 4.77
CA ARG A 93 8.97 8.85 5.65
C ARG A 93 9.36 8.52 7.08
N ASP A 94 8.54 8.96 8.02
CA ASP A 94 8.67 8.57 9.42
C ASP A 94 8.30 7.10 9.65
N PRO A 95 8.93 6.41 10.63
CA PRO A 95 8.66 5.00 10.90
C PRO A 95 7.20 4.63 11.20
N ASP A 96 6.41 5.54 11.81
CA ASP A 96 4.98 5.31 12.13
C ASP A 96 4.03 5.48 10.93
N GLN A 97 4.56 6.05 9.85
CA GLN A 97 3.91 6.19 8.55
C GLN A 97 4.28 5.05 7.59
N VAL A 98 5.18 4.16 8.00
CA VAL A 98 5.58 2.99 7.22
C VAL A 98 5.00 1.72 7.86
N SER A 99 4.52 0.81 7.03
CA SER A 99 4.11 -0.54 7.44
C SER A 99 4.66 -1.55 6.46
N MET A 100 4.86 -2.77 6.91
CA MET A 100 5.39 -3.85 6.08
C MET A 100 4.23 -4.75 5.68
N GLY A 101 4.20 -5.18 4.43
CA GLY A 101 3.16 -6.05 3.91
C GLY A 101 3.72 -7.15 3.05
N GLY A 102 2.92 -8.19 2.86
CA GLY A 102 3.23 -9.27 1.94
C GLY A 102 2.12 -9.45 0.92
N TYR A 103 2.50 -9.83 -0.28
CA TYR A 103 1.61 -10.17 -1.36
C TYR A 103 1.97 -11.57 -1.91
N CYS A 104 1.33 -12.61 -1.38
CA CYS A 104 1.50 -13.97 -1.89
C CYS A 104 0.28 -14.44 -2.70
N THR A 105 0.57 -15.05 -3.87
CA THR A 105 -0.41 -15.57 -4.83
C THR A 105 -0.65 -17.09 -4.74
N SER A 106 -0.01 -17.81 -3.81
CA SER A 106 -0.10 -19.27 -3.66
C SER A 106 0.08 -19.76 -2.20
N THR A 107 0.26 -21.06 -1.95
CA THR A 107 0.50 -21.60 -0.59
C THR A 107 1.89 -21.20 -0.07
N CYS A 108 1.92 -20.41 1.02
CA CYS A 108 3.04 -19.53 1.37
C CYS A 108 3.46 -19.56 2.84
N ASP A 109 3.40 -20.72 3.51
CA ASP A 109 3.70 -20.79 4.95
C ASP A 109 5.16 -20.43 5.31
N ARG A 110 6.10 -20.59 4.37
CA ARG A 110 7.48 -20.11 4.54
C ARG A 110 7.59 -18.62 4.24
N TYR A 111 6.93 -18.17 3.19
CA TYR A 111 6.93 -16.78 2.74
C TYR A 111 6.54 -15.80 3.86
N TRP A 112 5.49 -16.08 4.63
CA TRP A 112 5.08 -15.18 5.72
C TRP A 112 6.11 -15.10 6.85
N ARG A 113 6.88 -16.17 7.10
CA ARG A 113 7.97 -16.14 8.08
C ARG A 113 9.14 -15.32 7.56
N ASP A 114 9.55 -15.59 6.33
CA ASP A 114 10.66 -14.88 5.67
C ASP A 114 10.35 -13.36 5.56
N LEU A 115 9.07 -13.01 5.33
CA LEU A 115 8.59 -11.64 5.33
C LEU A 115 8.78 -10.94 6.67
N VAL A 116 8.41 -11.60 7.78
CA VAL A 116 8.56 -11.02 9.13
C VAL A 116 10.04 -10.77 9.43
N ASP A 117 10.91 -11.72 9.09
CA ASP A 117 12.35 -11.57 9.29
C ASP A 117 12.90 -10.38 8.47
N ALA A 118 12.50 -10.26 7.19
CA ALA A 118 12.89 -9.16 6.31
C ALA A 118 12.29 -7.79 6.69
N SER A 119 11.23 -7.78 7.51
CA SER A 119 10.52 -6.58 7.95
C SER A 119 11.13 -5.93 9.19
N THR A 120 12.26 -6.45 9.69
CA THR A 120 12.95 -5.93 10.88
C THR A 120 14.33 -5.39 10.53
N ILE A 121 14.68 -4.24 11.12
CA ILE A 121 16.07 -3.77 11.16
C ILE A 121 16.56 -4.05 12.58
N VAL A 122 17.40 -5.07 12.75
CA VAL A 122 18.09 -5.31 14.02
C VAL A 122 19.18 -4.24 14.14
N ARG A 123 19.00 -3.35 15.12
CA ARG A 123 20.01 -2.36 15.53
C ARG A 123 21.08 -3.01 16.42
#